data_AF-A0A2J6SK34-F1
#
_entry.id   AF-A0A2J6SK34-F1
#
_cell.length_a   1.000
_cell.length_b   1.000
_cell.length_c   1.000
_cell.angle_alpha   90.00
_cell.angle_beta   90.00
_cell.angle_gamma   90.00
#
_symmetry.space_group_name_H-M   'P 1'
#
loop_
_entity.id
_entity.type
_entity.pdbx_description
1 polymer ?
#
loop_
_entity_poly.entity_id
_entity_poly.type
_entity_poly.pdbx_seq_one_letter_code
_entity_poly.pdbx_strand_id
1 'polypeptide(L)'
;SPARVVAFTPKNIKACFAASGLFPFNPERVLRSMPNPAESAIPRADEVKVGSCRQDVELQTPVTPVSAEAFMWLQNLIIQRGARALDETSKQNLARHLQKCAKAFQKVSARGILQEDRIQFLATINNVRREAVLTRLGK
;
A
#
# COMPACT_ATOMS: atom_id res chain seq x y z
N SER A 1 30.83 2.56 -0.25
CA SER A 1 31.97 2.73 0.67
C SER A 1 32.16 1.46 1.50
N PRO A 2 33.39 1.12 1.87
CA PRO A 2 33.69 -0.07 2.69
C PRO A 2 32.86 -0.14 3.98
N ALA A 3 32.56 1.01 4.61
CA ALA A 3 31.72 1.09 5.80
C ALA A 3 30.31 0.49 5.64
N ARG A 4 29.67 0.65 4.46
CA ARG A 4 28.33 0.10 4.23
C ARG A 4 28.33 -1.42 4.19
N VAL A 5 29.37 -2.02 3.60
CA VAL A 5 29.51 -3.48 3.50
C VAL A 5 29.65 -4.12 4.88
N VAL A 6 30.35 -3.44 5.80
CA VAL A 6 30.51 -3.88 7.19
C VAL A 6 29.25 -3.63 8.02
N ALA A 7 28.56 -2.49 7.81
CA ALA A 7 27.37 -2.14 8.59
C ALA A 7 26.14 -2.99 8.22
N PHE A 8 25.87 -3.19 6.93
CA PHE A 8 24.64 -3.84 6.44
C PHE A 8 24.79 -5.37 6.27
N THR A 9 25.28 -6.04 7.31
CA THR A 9 25.26 -7.51 7.35
C THR A 9 23.90 -8.02 7.86
N PRO A 10 23.45 -9.22 7.45
CA PRO A 10 22.19 -9.79 7.95
C PRO A 10 22.11 -9.88 9.48
N LYS A 11 23.26 -10.12 10.13
CA LYS A 11 23.37 -10.17 11.60
C LYS A 11 23.12 -8.80 12.22
N ASN A 12 23.77 -7.77 11.70
CA ASN A 12 23.64 -6.40 12.22
C ASN A 12 22.23 -5.86 12.00
N ILE A 13 21.63 -6.12 10.83
CA ILE A 13 20.26 -5.72 10.52
C ILE A 13 19.29 -6.36 11.52
N LYS A 14 19.38 -7.68 11.73
CA LYS A 14 18.53 -8.41 12.69
C LYS A 14 18.74 -7.91 14.13
N ALA A 15 19.99 -7.62 14.50
CA ALA A 15 20.32 -7.05 15.81
C ALA A 15 19.67 -5.67 16.01
N CYS A 16 19.68 -4.81 14.99
CA CYS A 16 18.98 -3.52 15.05
C CYS A 16 17.47 -3.68 15.24
N PHE A 17 16.83 -4.58 14.47
CA PHE A 17 15.39 -4.85 14.64
C PHE A 17 15.07 -5.40 16.04
N ALA A 18 15.92 -6.27 16.59
CA ALA A 18 15.75 -6.77 17.96
C ALA A 18 15.94 -5.67 19.01
N ALA A 19 16.93 -4.79 18.82
CA ALA A 19 17.17 -3.67 19.72
C ALA A 19 15.96 -2.72 19.76
N SER A 20 15.38 -2.39 18.60
CA SER A 20 14.18 -1.55 18.48
C SER A 20 12.87 -2.26 18.87
N GLY A 21 12.90 -3.55 19.25
CA GLY A 21 11.69 -4.31 19.59
C GLY A 21 10.80 -4.64 18.39
N LEU A 22 11.35 -4.60 17.17
CA LEU A 22 10.63 -4.96 15.94
C LEU A 22 10.69 -6.46 15.64
N PHE A 23 11.72 -7.16 16.14
CA PHE A 23 11.84 -8.61 15.94
C PHE A 23 12.59 -9.35 17.09
N PRO A 24 11.94 -10.28 17.81
CA PRO A 24 10.50 -10.49 17.84
C PRO A 24 9.78 -9.20 18.28
N PHE A 25 8.57 -8.97 17.77
CA PHE A 25 7.83 -7.73 18.04
C PHE A 25 7.54 -7.56 19.54
N ASN A 26 7.91 -6.42 20.10
CA ASN A 26 7.71 -6.03 21.49
C ASN A 26 7.29 -4.54 21.55
N PRO A 27 5.99 -4.25 21.75
CA PRO A 27 5.45 -2.90 21.67
C PRO A 27 6.03 -1.98 22.75
N GLU A 28 6.29 -2.47 23.96
CA GLU A 28 6.86 -1.69 25.06
C GLU A 28 8.23 -1.11 24.71
N ARG A 29 9.06 -1.89 24.01
CA ARG A 29 10.38 -1.42 23.53
C ARG A 29 10.27 -0.37 22.45
N VAL A 30 9.31 -0.51 21.54
CA VAL A 30 9.05 0.46 20.46
C VAL A 30 8.59 1.79 21.06
N LEU A 31 7.59 1.74 21.95
CA LEU A 31 6.98 2.92 22.55
C LEU A 31 7.94 3.69 23.45
N ARG A 32 8.86 3.01 24.15
CA ARG A 32 9.89 3.67 24.99
C ARG A 32 10.78 4.66 24.23
N SER A 33 11.01 4.41 22.94
CA SER A 33 11.85 5.27 22.10
C SER A 33 11.09 6.41 21.43
N MET A 34 9.76 6.38 21.48
CA MET A 34 8.91 7.43 20.92
C MET A 34 8.77 8.57 21.93
N PRO A 35 8.82 9.84 21.48
CA PRO A 35 8.46 10.96 22.35
C PRO A 35 6.99 10.82 22.73
N ASN A 36 6.68 11.02 24.01
CA ASN A 36 5.28 11.07 24.46
C ASN A 36 4.57 12.16 23.65
N PRO A 37 3.39 11.87 23.06
CA PRO A 37 2.58 12.90 22.45
C PRO A 37 2.28 13.95 23.52
N ALA A 38 2.71 15.20 23.28
CA ALA A 38 2.45 16.29 24.20
C ALA A 38 0.94 16.35 24.45
N GLU A 39 0.53 16.34 25.72
CA GLU A 39 -0.85 16.63 26.10
C GLU A 39 -1.21 17.98 25.47
N SER A 40 -2.12 17.93 24.50
CA SER A 40 -2.67 19.12 23.87
C SER A 40 -3.42 19.88 24.94
N ALA A 41 -2.77 20.89 25.52
CA ALA A 41 -3.39 21.87 26.40
C ALA A 41 -4.34 22.73 25.54
N ILE A 42 -5.53 22.21 25.28
CA ILE A 42 -6.62 22.95 24.66
C ILE A 42 -7.16 23.92 25.73
N PRO A 43 -7.09 25.25 25.54
CA PRO A 43 -7.76 26.18 26.43
C PRO A 43 -9.26 25.97 26.30
N ARG A 44 -9.97 25.80 27.43
CA ARG A 44 -11.43 25.76 27.41
C ARG A 44 -11.95 27.10 26.88
N ALA A 45 -12.50 27.06 25.67
CA ALA A 45 -13.27 28.15 25.09
C ALA A 45 -14.77 27.82 25.22
N ASP A 46 -15.52 28.85 25.65
CA ASP A 46 -16.94 28.84 25.98
C ASP A 46 -17.86 28.13 25.00
N GLU A 47 -18.99 27.67 25.56
CA GLU A 47 -20.11 27.01 24.90
C GLU A 47 -20.64 27.80 23.68
N VAL A 48 -20.04 27.56 22.52
CA VAL A 48 -20.71 27.80 21.24
C VAL A 48 -21.37 26.50 20.85
N LYS A 49 -22.70 26.54 20.62
CA LYS A 49 -23.50 25.42 20.09
C LYS A 49 -22.85 24.86 18.81
N VAL A 50 -22.05 23.82 18.95
CA VAL A 50 -21.51 23.04 17.84
C VAL A 50 -22.61 22.11 17.36
N GLY A 51 -23.16 22.39 16.18
CA GLY A 51 -23.98 21.44 15.45
C GLY A 51 -23.21 20.14 15.29
N SER A 52 -23.87 19.01 15.58
CA SER A 52 -23.34 17.65 15.57
C SER A 52 -22.29 17.43 14.47
N CYS A 53 -21.02 17.53 14.83
CA CYS A 53 -19.93 17.03 14.00
C CYS A 53 -20.09 15.52 14.00
N ARG A 54 -20.61 14.99 12.89
CA ARG A 54 -20.44 13.58 12.55
C ARG A 54 -18.98 13.26 12.79
N GLN A 55 -18.73 12.31 13.69
CA GLN A 55 -17.43 11.71 13.91
C GLN A 55 -16.91 11.31 12.53
N ASP A 56 -16.00 12.13 12.01
CA ASP A 56 -15.21 11.82 10.84
C ASP A 56 -14.35 10.66 11.31
N VAL A 57 -14.80 9.45 10.98
CA VAL A 57 -14.08 8.22 11.23
C VAL A 57 -12.69 8.44 10.67
N GLU A 58 -11.75 8.55 11.60
CA GLU A 58 -10.32 8.69 11.44
C GLU A 58 -9.86 8.23 10.06
N LEU A 59 -9.49 9.21 9.24
CA LEU A 59 -9.11 9.06 7.83
C LEU A 59 -7.90 8.12 7.69
N GLN A 60 -8.15 6.81 7.67
CA GLN A 60 -7.20 5.88 7.09
C GLN A 60 -7.13 6.19 5.60
N THR A 61 -6.03 6.84 5.22
CA THR A 61 -5.62 6.99 3.82
C THR A 61 -5.81 5.67 3.09
N PRO A 62 -6.55 5.63 1.95
CA PRO A 62 -6.85 4.37 1.28
C PRO A 62 -5.55 3.70 0.85
N VAL A 63 -5.28 2.54 1.44
CA VAL A 63 -4.21 1.64 1.01
C VAL A 63 -4.46 1.30 -0.46
N THR A 64 -3.42 1.38 -1.29
CA THR A 64 -3.51 1.06 -2.72
C THR A 64 -4.14 -0.33 -2.89
N PRO A 65 -5.30 -0.47 -3.56
CA PRO A 65 -5.96 -1.76 -3.64
C PRO A 65 -5.13 -2.73 -4.47
N VAL A 66 -4.84 -3.89 -3.88
CA VAL A 66 -4.04 -4.99 -4.47
C VAL A 66 -4.91 -6.17 -4.93
N SER A 67 -6.21 -6.16 -4.64
CA SER A 67 -7.18 -7.18 -5.09
C SER A 67 -8.38 -6.56 -5.80
N ALA A 68 -9.10 -7.40 -6.56
CA ALA A 68 -10.33 -7.00 -7.24
C ALA A 68 -11.43 -6.62 -6.25
N GLU A 69 -11.56 -7.32 -5.11
CA GLU A 69 -12.54 -6.93 -4.08
C GLU A 69 -12.20 -5.57 -3.45
N ALA A 70 -10.92 -5.32 -3.17
CA ALA A 70 -10.46 -4.04 -2.64
C ALA A 70 -10.72 -2.89 -3.63
N PHE A 71 -10.57 -3.15 -4.93
CA PHE A 71 -10.92 -2.21 -5.98
C PHE A 71 -12.43 -1.94 -6.06
N MET A 72 -13.26 -2.99 -6.02
CA MET A 72 -14.72 -2.89 -6.07
C MET A 72 -15.29 -2.17 -4.84
N TRP A 73 -14.72 -2.42 -3.66
CA TRP A 73 -15.02 -1.68 -2.43
C TRP A 73 -14.67 -0.19 -2.57
N LEU A 74 -13.48 0.13 -3.10
CA LEU A 74 -13.06 1.52 -3.34
C LEU A 74 -13.96 2.23 -4.37
N GLN A 75 -14.36 1.53 -5.44
CA GLN A 75 -15.29 2.04 -6.43
C GLN A 75 -16.66 2.35 -5.79
N ASN A 76 -17.20 1.42 -4.99
CA ASN A 76 -18.45 1.63 -4.26
C ASN A 76 -18.37 2.82 -3.28
N LEU A 77 -17.23 2.99 -2.58
CA LEU A 77 -17.00 4.12 -1.69
C LEU A 77 -17.00 5.46 -2.46
N ILE A 78 -16.35 5.51 -3.62
CA ILE A 78 -16.28 6.68 -4.50
C ILE A 78 -17.68 7.06 -5.02
N ILE A 79 -18.48 6.08 -5.44
CA ILE A 79 -19.85 6.28 -5.91
C ILE A 79 -20.75 6.78 -4.78
N GLN A 80 -20.70 6.14 -3.59
CA GLN A 80 -21.53 6.53 -2.45
C GLN A 80 -21.18 7.93 -1.90
N ARG A 81 -19.90 8.33 -1.94
CA ARG A 81 -19.46 9.65 -1.46
C ARG A 81 -19.73 10.75 -2.48
N GLY A 82 -19.58 10.47 -3.78
CA GLY A 82 -19.92 11.40 -4.86
C GLY A 82 -21.41 11.71 -4.96
N ALA A 83 -22.28 10.80 -4.52
CA ALA A 83 -23.73 10.98 -4.57
C ALA A 83 -24.31 11.87 -3.45
N ARG A 84 -23.58 12.13 -2.36
CA ARG A 84 -24.19 12.66 -1.11
C ARG A 84 -24.09 14.17 -0.87
N ALA A 85 -23.26 14.91 -1.60
CA ALA A 85 -23.32 16.38 -1.70
C ALA A 85 -22.30 16.85 -2.75
N LEU A 86 -22.75 17.60 -3.75
CA LEU A 86 -21.90 18.18 -4.81
C LEU A 86 -21.36 19.57 -4.42
N ASP A 87 -20.88 19.73 -3.18
CA ASP A 87 -20.11 20.93 -2.84
C ASP A 87 -18.73 20.90 -3.52
N GLU A 88 -18.10 22.06 -3.70
CA GLU A 88 -16.84 22.14 -4.45
C GLU A 88 -15.70 21.34 -3.80
N THR A 89 -15.70 21.18 -2.48
CA THR A 89 -14.67 20.40 -1.76
C THR A 89 -14.85 18.90 -2.00
N SER A 90 -16.09 18.40 -1.97
CA SER A 90 -16.37 17.00 -2.27
C SER A 90 -16.04 16.63 -3.72
N LYS A 91 -16.31 17.52 -4.69
CA LYS A 91 -15.95 17.34 -6.11
C LYS A 91 -14.44 17.25 -6.30
N GLN A 92 -13.67 18.15 -5.69
CA GLN A 92 -12.20 18.12 -5.77
C GLN A 92 -11.62 16.84 -5.14
N ASN A 93 -12.16 16.45 -3.98
CA ASN A 93 -11.77 15.20 -3.35
C ASN A 93 -12.11 14.00 -4.24
N LEU A 94 -13.30 13.96 -4.83
CA LEU A 94 -13.70 12.90 -5.76
C LEU A 94 -12.75 12.80 -6.96
N ALA A 95 -12.43 13.93 -7.60
CA ALA A 95 -11.49 13.99 -8.72
C ALA A 95 -10.10 13.42 -8.32
N ARG A 96 -9.60 13.77 -7.13
CA ARG A 96 -8.35 13.25 -6.58
C ARG A 96 -8.40 11.72 -6.38
N HIS A 97 -9.51 11.20 -5.84
CA HIS A 97 -9.68 9.76 -5.63
C HIS A 97 -9.74 9.01 -6.97
N LEU A 98 -10.51 9.52 -7.94
CA LEU A 98 -10.58 8.94 -9.29
C LEU A 98 -9.21 8.92 -9.97
N GLN A 99 -8.43 10.01 -9.87
CA GLN A 99 -7.09 10.06 -10.44
C GLN A 99 -6.15 9.02 -9.79
N LYS A 100 -6.21 8.85 -8.46
CA LYS A 100 -5.43 7.82 -7.76
C LYS A 100 -5.84 6.40 -8.20
N CYS A 101 -7.14 6.14 -8.31
CA CYS A 101 -7.66 4.86 -8.81
C CYS A 101 -7.17 4.58 -10.23
N ALA A 102 -7.27 5.55 -11.13
CA ALA A 102 -6.81 5.41 -12.52
C ALA A 102 -5.31 5.09 -12.59
N LYS A 103 -4.47 5.78 -11.80
CA LYS A 103 -3.03 5.51 -11.73
C LYS A 103 -2.73 4.11 -11.15
N ALA A 104 -3.46 3.70 -10.12
CA ALA A 104 -3.30 2.37 -9.53
C ALA A 104 -3.68 1.28 -10.54
N PHE A 105 -4.79 1.46 -11.25
CA PHE A 105 -5.24 0.56 -12.31
C PHE A 105 -4.19 0.45 -13.42
N GLN A 106 -3.72 1.58 -13.98
CA GLN A 106 -2.66 1.60 -15.00
C GLN A 106 -1.42 0.81 -14.56
N LYS A 107 -0.98 0.99 -13.31
CA LYS A 107 0.17 0.28 -12.75
C LYS A 107 -0.07 -1.23 -12.67
N VAL A 108 -1.24 -1.64 -12.20
CA VAL A 108 -1.59 -3.07 -12.07
C VAL A 108 -1.75 -3.70 -13.46
N SER A 109 -2.41 -3.03 -14.40
CA SER A 109 -2.55 -3.49 -15.78
C SER A 109 -1.19 -3.63 -16.46
N ALA A 110 -0.30 -2.64 -16.34
CA ALA A 110 1.05 -2.72 -16.90
C ALA A 110 1.84 -3.91 -16.33
N ARG A 111 1.73 -4.17 -15.02
CA ARG A 111 2.33 -5.36 -14.40
C ARG A 111 1.72 -6.66 -14.94
N GLY A 112 0.40 -6.70 -15.12
CA GLY A 112 -0.29 -7.86 -15.69
C GLY A 112 0.19 -8.17 -17.10
N ILE A 113 0.29 -7.16 -17.97
CA ILE A 113 0.79 -7.31 -19.35
C ILE A 113 2.23 -7.86 -19.34
N LEU A 114 3.13 -7.25 -18.57
CA LEU A 114 4.52 -7.71 -18.49
C LEU A 114 4.65 -9.14 -17.94
N GLN A 115 3.76 -9.53 -17.02
CA GLN A 115 3.73 -10.87 -16.48
C GLN A 115 3.24 -11.89 -17.53
N GLU A 116 2.20 -11.54 -18.29
CA GLU A 116 1.71 -12.37 -19.39
C GLU A 116 2.80 -12.56 -20.47
N ASP A 117 3.44 -11.47 -20.91
CA ASP A 117 4.54 -11.53 -21.88
C ASP A 117 5.68 -12.45 -21.42
N ARG A 118 6.02 -12.38 -20.12
CA ARG A 118 7.03 -13.26 -19.53
C ARG A 118 6.60 -14.72 -19.53
N ILE A 119 5.33 -15.01 -19.21
CA ILE A 119 4.79 -16.37 -19.22
C ILE A 119 4.83 -16.93 -20.64
N GLN A 120 4.36 -16.15 -21.63
CA GLN A 120 4.39 -16.52 -23.04
C GLN A 120 5.82 -16.80 -23.51
N PHE A 121 6.76 -15.91 -23.23
CA PHE A 121 8.17 -16.10 -23.57
C PHE A 121 8.77 -17.38 -22.98
N LEU A 122 8.51 -17.64 -21.70
CA LEU A 122 8.98 -18.86 -21.03
C LEU A 122 8.32 -20.12 -21.63
N ALA A 123 7.04 -20.06 -21.98
CA ALA A 123 6.34 -21.15 -22.65
C ALA A 123 6.96 -21.44 -24.03
N THR A 124 7.27 -20.42 -24.82
CA THR A 124 7.95 -20.57 -26.12
C THR A 124 9.30 -21.25 -25.97
N ILE A 125 10.16 -20.78 -25.06
CA ILE A 125 11.49 -21.38 -24.82
C ILE A 125 11.36 -22.84 -24.36
N ASN A 126 10.43 -23.12 -23.46
CA ASN A 126 10.22 -24.47 -22.96
C ASN A 126 9.74 -25.41 -24.06
N ASN A 127 8.85 -24.96 -24.95
CA ASN A 127 8.42 -25.74 -26.11
C ASN A 127 9.61 -26.03 -27.04
N VAL A 128 10.42 -25.01 -27.38
CA VAL A 128 11.63 -25.21 -28.22
C VAL A 128 12.58 -26.24 -27.58
N ARG A 129 12.80 -26.17 -26.26
CA ARG A 129 13.65 -27.15 -25.55
C ARG A 129 13.04 -28.55 -25.62
N ARG A 130 11.72 -28.69 -25.45
CA ARG A 130 11.03 -30.00 -25.54
C ARG A 130 11.20 -30.61 -26.92
N GLU A 131 10.98 -29.84 -27.98
CA GLU A 131 11.19 -30.30 -29.35
C GLU A 131 12.64 -30.74 -29.59
N ALA A 132 13.62 -29.94 -29.17
CA ALA A 132 15.03 -30.29 -29.31
C ALA A 132 15.42 -31.59 -28.57
N VAL A 133 14.80 -31.87 -27.42
CA VAL A 133 15.00 -33.13 -26.69
C VAL A 133 14.36 -34.30 -27.43
N LEU A 134 13.15 -34.12 -27.99
CA LEU A 134 12.47 -35.14 -28.78
C LEU A 134 13.28 -35.52 -30.02
N THR A 135 13.81 -34.53 -30.75
CA THR A 135 14.67 -34.76 -31.92
C THR A 135 15.95 -35.51 -31.57
N ARG A 136 16.57 -35.22 -30.42
CA ARG A 136 17.78 -35.93 -29.94
C ARG A 136 17.50 -37.37 -29.51
N LEU A 137 16.27 -37.68 -29.11
CA LEU A 137 15.86 -39.02 -28.70
C LEU A 137 15.37 -39.88 -29.87
N GLY A 138 15.45 -39.38 -31.12
CA GLY A 138 15.14 -40.16 -32.32
C GLY A 138 13.66 -40.55 -32.44
N LYS A 139 12.76 -39.74 -31.87
CA LYS A 139 11.31 -39.83 -32.09
C LYS A 139 10.84 -38.75 -33.06
#